data_AF-A0AAE4U7E6-F1
#
_entry.id   AF-A0AAE4U7E6-F1
#
_cell.length_a   1.000
_cell.length_b   1.000
_cell.length_c   1.000
_cell.angle_alpha   90.00
_cell.angle_beta   90.00
_cell.angle_gamma   90.00
#
_symmetry.space_group_name_H-M   'P 1'
#
loop_
_entity.id
_entity.type
_entity.pdbx_description
1 polymer ?
#
loop_
_entity_poly.entity_id
_entity_poly.type
_entity_poly.pdbx_seq_one_letter_code
_entity_poly.pdbx_strand_id
1 'polypeptide(L)'
;MHNAIEQAKTAAAAILGRDEPFRQVPWFWSDQYNIKLQTAGVNEGYDDVIIRGDPASASFAAFYLRAGKLLAVDAINRPREFMASKTLIAERAEVDPTQLADESLPLTALAAAVKAPTRATSPTSL
;
A
#
# COMPACT_ATOMS: atom_id res chain seq x y z
N MET A 1 -2.20 5.28 17.45
CA MET A 1 -3.60 5.71 17.68
C MET A 1 -4.55 5.23 16.57
N HIS A 2 -4.14 5.21 15.29
CA HIS A 2 -5.05 4.84 14.18
C HIS A 2 -5.60 3.41 14.24
N ASN A 3 -4.76 2.40 14.46
CA ASN A 3 -5.22 1.00 14.54
C ASN A 3 -6.31 0.79 15.62
N ALA A 4 -6.23 1.51 16.75
CA ALA A 4 -7.23 1.43 17.82
C ALA A 4 -8.58 2.09 17.43
N ILE A 5 -8.54 3.20 16.69
CA ILE A 5 -9.75 3.87 16.18
C ILE A 5 -10.51 2.97 15.20
N GLU A 6 -9.77 2.23 14.39
CA GLU A 6 -10.34 1.40 13.32
C GLU A 6 -10.87 0.07 13.87
N GLN A 7 -10.21 -0.49 14.88
CA GLN A 7 -10.77 -1.57 15.69
C GLN A 7 -12.06 -1.14 16.38
N ALA A 8 -12.13 0.08 16.94
CA ALA A 8 -13.34 0.60 17.57
C ALA A 8 -14.51 0.76 16.58
N LYS A 9 -14.24 1.24 15.36
CA LYS A 9 -15.25 1.32 14.28
C LYS A 9 -15.75 -0.06 13.86
N THR A 10 -14.84 -1.03 13.75
CA THR A 10 -15.18 -2.42 13.39
C THR A 10 -16.03 -3.07 14.47
N ALA A 11 -15.67 -2.90 15.75
CA ALA A 11 -16.47 -3.36 16.88
C ALA A 11 -17.87 -2.74 16.89
N ALA A 12 -17.98 -1.43 16.61
CA ALA A 12 -19.27 -0.76 16.49
C ALA A 12 -20.10 -1.28 15.30
N ALA A 13 -19.48 -1.57 14.14
CA ALA A 13 -20.15 -2.15 12.99
C ALA A 13 -20.69 -3.57 13.27
N ALA A 14 -19.90 -4.40 13.97
CA ALA A 14 -20.32 -5.73 14.40
C ALA A 14 -21.51 -5.69 15.38
N ILE A 15 -21.50 -4.77 16.35
CA ILE A 15 -22.64 -4.55 17.27
C ILE A 15 -23.91 -4.15 16.50
N LEU A 16 -23.76 -3.39 15.41
CA LEU A 16 -24.86 -2.93 14.55
C LEU A 16 -25.28 -3.96 13.47
N GLY A 17 -24.73 -5.18 13.50
CA GLY A 17 -25.05 -6.24 12.54
C GLY A 17 -24.57 -5.96 11.11
N ARG A 18 -23.56 -5.10 10.95
CA ARG A 18 -22.93 -4.80 9.66
C ARG A 18 -21.62 -5.58 9.56
N ASP A 19 -21.65 -6.72 8.89
CA ASP A 19 -20.47 -7.51 8.56
C ASP A 19 -19.66 -6.83 7.44
N GLU A 20 -18.88 -5.81 7.79
CA GLU A 20 -17.78 -5.38 6.92
C GLU A 20 -16.50 -6.13 7.31
N PRO A 21 -15.88 -6.91 6.39
CA PRO A 21 -14.59 -7.53 6.66
C PRO A 21 -13.55 -6.44 6.93
N PHE A 22 -12.87 -6.52 8.08
CA PHE A 22 -11.76 -5.64 8.42
C PHE A 22 -10.61 -5.82 7.41
N ARG A 23 -10.50 -4.90 6.43
CA ARG A 23 -9.48 -4.91 5.38
C ARG A 23 -8.48 -3.77 5.51
N GLN A 24 -8.24 -3.29 6.72
CA GLN A 24 -7.31 -2.18 6.89
C GLN A 24 -5.87 -2.66 6.86
N VAL A 25 -5.06 -2.06 5.98
CA VAL A 25 -3.61 -2.22 5.98
C VAL A 25 -3.05 -1.53 7.23
N PRO A 26 -2.36 -2.26 8.14
CA PRO A 26 -1.77 -1.66 9.33
C PRO A 26 -0.74 -0.63 8.89
N TRP A 27 -0.69 0.52 9.57
CA TRP A 27 0.28 1.55 9.24
C TRP A 27 0.72 2.34 10.46
N PHE A 28 1.89 2.95 10.34
CA PHE A 28 2.54 3.72 11.37
C PHE A 28 3.26 4.92 10.73
N TRP A 29 3.53 5.95 11.53
CA TRP A 29 4.36 7.07 11.12
C TRP A 29 5.18 7.56 12.31
N SER A 30 6.36 8.10 12.01
CA SER A 30 7.22 8.77 12.96
C SER A 30 7.79 10.02 12.30
N ASP A 31 7.73 11.14 13.01
CA ASP A 31 8.47 12.34 12.64
C ASP A 31 9.70 12.42 13.55
N GLN A 32 10.89 12.39 12.93
CA GLN A 32 12.18 12.49 13.62
C GLN A 32 13.00 13.57 12.94
N TYR A 33 13.20 14.70 13.63
CA TYR A 33 13.87 15.87 13.06
C TYR A 33 13.24 16.29 11.73
N ASN A 34 14.00 16.22 10.63
CA ASN A 34 13.60 16.53 9.26
C ASN A 34 13.17 15.30 8.45
N ILE A 35 13.00 14.14 9.11
CA ILE A 35 12.59 12.90 8.47
C ILE A 35 11.16 12.58 8.88
N LYS A 36 10.31 12.43 7.85
CA LYS A 36 9.00 11.83 7.97
C LYS A 36 9.05 10.38 7.51
N LEU A 37 9.04 9.44 8.46
CA LEU A 37 8.95 8.01 8.22
C LEU A 37 7.48 7.58 8.24
N GLN A 38 7.03 6.88 7.21
CA GLN A 38 5.68 6.33 7.12
C GLN A 38 5.74 4.88 6.63
N THR A 39 5.21 3.96 7.43
CA THR A 39 5.20 2.52 7.16
C THR A 39 3.77 2.04 6.94
N ALA A 40 3.54 1.20 5.94
CA ALA A 40 2.29 0.46 5.79
C ALA A 40 2.56 -1.03 5.50
N GLY A 41 1.70 -1.91 5.99
CA GLY A 41 1.83 -3.36 5.88
C GLY A 41 2.71 -3.97 6.98
N VAL A 42 2.92 -5.28 6.88
CA VAL A 42 3.83 -6.05 7.73
C VAL A 42 4.81 -6.72 6.78
N ASN A 43 6.09 -6.43 6.95
CA ASN A 43 7.14 -6.92 6.05
C ASN A 43 7.58 -8.36 6.37
N GLU A 44 7.14 -8.97 7.47
CA GLU A 44 7.55 -10.33 7.84
C GLU A 44 7.33 -11.35 6.70
N GLY A 45 8.41 -12.06 6.34
CA GLY A 45 8.39 -13.06 5.27
C GLY A 45 8.53 -12.52 3.85
N TYR A 46 9.00 -11.28 3.67
CA TYR A 46 9.42 -10.77 2.36
C TYR A 46 10.56 -11.62 1.76
N ASP A 47 10.59 -11.72 0.43
CA ASP A 47 11.67 -12.35 -0.34
C ASP A 47 12.45 -11.37 -1.22
N ASP A 48 11.93 -10.14 -1.40
CA ASP A 48 12.60 -9.10 -2.18
C ASP A 48 12.32 -7.69 -1.60
N VAL A 49 13.26 -6.77 -1.84
CA VAL A 49 13.17 -5.36 -1.43
C VAL A 49 13.56 -4.44 -2.57
N ILE A 50 12.63 -3.59 -2.97
CA ILE A 50 12.84 -2.62 -4.05
C ILE A 50 12.95 -1.22 -3.47
N ILE A 51 14.03 -0.52 -3.84
CA ILE A 51 14.26 0.87 -3.45
C ILE A 51 13.87 1.80 -4.60
N ARG A 52 13.04 2.80 -4.29
CA ARG A 52 12.69 3.90 -5.20
C ARG A 52 13.17 5.22 -4.62
N GLY A 53 13.87 6.01 -5.42
CA GLY A 53 14.55 7.21 -4.96
C GLY A 53 15.92 6.90 -4.36
N ASP A 54 16.46 7.84 -3.57
CA ASP A 54 17.84 7.78 -3.10
C ASP A 54 17.92 7.80 -1.57
N PRO A 55 18.36 6.71 -0.93
CA PRO A 55 18.61 6.67 0.51
C PRO A 55 19.62 7.70 1.01
N ALA A 56 20.62 8.08 0.21
CA ALA A 56 21.61 9.07 0.61
C ALA A 56 21.01 10.48 0.74
N SER A 57 19.90 10.75 0.04
CA SER A 57 19.14 12.00 0.12
C SER A 57 18.11 12.04 1.25
N ALA A 58 17.93 10.95 2.01
CA ALA A 58 16.83 10.76 2.96
C ALA A 58 15.44 11.01 2.32
N SER A 59 15.27 10.59 1.06
CA SER A 59 14.01 10.68 0.32
C SER A 59 13.83 9.47 -0.60
N PHE A 60 13.29 8.39 -0.04
CA PHE A 60 13.13 7.11 -0.73
C PHE A 60 11.96 6.30 -0.16
N ALA A 61 11.57 5.26 -0.88
CA ALA A 61 10.64 4.24 -0.40
C ALA A 61 11.26 2.85 -0.59
N ALA A 62 11.19 2.01 0.45
CA ALA A 62 11.55 0.60 0.42
C ALA A 62 10.27 -0.23 0.36
N PHE A 63 10.08 -0.96 -0.73
CA PHE A 63 8.94 -1.84 -0.96
C PHE A 63 9.34 -3.28 -0.68
N TYR A 64 8.59 -3.96 0.18
CA TYR A 64 8.84 -5.36 0.55
C TYR A 64 7.87 -6.25 -0.21
N LEU A 65 8.41 -7.18 -1.00
CA LEU A 65 7.61 -8.10 -1.81
C LEU A 65 7.70 -9.52 -1.27
N ARG A 66 6.66 -10.31 -1.58
CA ARG A 66 6.69 -11.76 -1.47
C ARG A 66 6.02 -12.37 -2.69
N ALA A 67 6.76 -13.18 -3.44
CA ALA A 67 6.30 -13.78 -4.69
C ALA A 67 5.65 -12.73 -5.63
N GLY A 68 6.30 -11.57 -5.78
CA GLY A 68 5.83 -10.48 -6.65
C GLY A 68 4.69 -9.62 -6.09
N LYS A 69 4.17 -9.92 -4.89
CA LYS A 69 3.09 -9.15 -4.25
C LYS A 69 3.63 -8.16 -3.24
N LEU A 70 3.09 -6.95 -3.22
CA LEU A 70 3.50 -5.93 -2.26
C LEU A 70 2.96 -6.25 -0.85
N LEU A 71 3.86 -6.54 0.10
CA LEU A 71 3.52 -6.80 1.49
C LEU A 71 3.52 -5.54 2.35
N ALA A 72 4.54 -4.70 2.16
CA ALA A 72 4.75 -3.52 2.99
C ALA A 72 5.56 -2.44 2.25
N VAL A 73 5.52 -1.23 2.80
CA VAL A 73 6.40 -0.12 2.40
C VAL A 73 6.91 0.61 3.63
N ASP A 74 8.17 1.04 3.59
CA ASP A 74 8.72 2.09 4.45
C ASP A 74 9.07 3.29 3.57
N ALA A 75 8.38 4.41 3.78
CA ALA A 75 8.54 5.64 3.00
C ALA A 75 9.17 6.74 3.85
N ILE A 76 10.34 7.22 3.44
CA ILE A 76 11.08 8.33 4.06
C ILE A 76 10.87 9.56 3.20
N ASN A 77 10.18 10.58 3.72
CA ASN A 77 9.86 11.82 2.99
C ASN A 77 9.13 11.60 1.65
N ARG A 78 8.43 10.48 1.51
CA ARG A 78 7.74 10.04 0.28
C ARG A 78 6.24 9.74 0.54
N PRO A 79 5.42 10.75 0.89
CA PRO A 79 4.03 10.53 1.28
C PRO A 79 3.15 10.00 0.14
N ARG A 80 3.51 10.27 -1.12
CA ARG A 80 2.76 9.79 -2.30
C ARG A 80 2.90 8.28 -2.46
N GLU A 81 4.13 7.78 -2.36
CA GLU A 81 4.49 6.36 -2.39
C GLU A 81 3.80 5.63 -1.24
N PHE A 82 3.83 6.19 -0.02
CA PHE A 82 3.10 5.64 1.12
C PHE A 82 1.58 5.49 0.83
N MET A 83 0.95 6.55 0.32
CA MET A 83 -0.50 6.54 0.07
C MET A 83 -0.90 5.57 -1.05
N ALA A 84 -0.12 5.49 -2.13
CA ALA A 84 -0.34 4.53 -3.21
C ALA A 84 -0.18 3.08 -2.71
N SER A 85 0.86 2.82 -1.91
CA SER A 85 1.17 1.50 -1.37
C SER A 85 0.07 0.94 -0.48
N LYS A 86 -0.60 1.77 0.32
CA LYS A 86 -1.76 1.31 1.11
C LYS A 86 -2.85 0.69 0.23
N THR A 87 -3.07 1.22 -0.97
CA THR A 87 -4.01 0.63 -1.93
C THR A 87 -3.46 -0.67 -2.48
N LEU A 88 -2.21 -0.67 -2.96
CA LEU A 88 -1.57 -1.86 -3.55
C LEU A 88 -1.50 -3.04 -2.56
N ILE A 89 -1.19 -2.77 -1.29
CA ILE A 89 -1.14 -3.78 -0.21
C ILE A 89 -2.56 -4.30 0.10
N ALA A 90 -3.57 -3.41 0.18
CA ALA A 90 -4.95 -3.80 0.47
C ALA A 90 -5.50 -4.76 -0.60
N GLU A 91 -5.15 -4.53 -1.86
CA GLU A 91 -5.57 -5.34 -3.01
C GLU A 91 -4.65 -6.55 -3.26
N ARG A 92 -3.58 -6.72 -2.46
CA ARG A 92 -2.54 -7.76 -2.67
C ARG A 92 -1.99 -7.77 -4.10
N ALA A 93 -1.75 -6.57 -4.63
CA ALA A 93 -1.34 -6.35 -6.01
C ALA A 93 -0.03 -7.07 -6.33
N GLU A 94 -0.02 -7.80 -7.45
CA GLU A 94 1.21 -8.22 -8.10
C GLU A 94 1.80 -7.01 -8.83
N VAL A 95 3.07 -6.74 -8.57
CA VAL A 95 3.76 -5.53 -9.02
C VAL A 95 5.10 -5.90 -9.62
N ASP A 96 5.40 -5.31 -10.77
CA ASP A 96 6.69 -5.47 -11.42
C ASP A 96 7.76 -4.67 -10.63
N PRO A 97 8.82 -5.32 -10.11
CA PRO A 97 9.92 -4.67 -9.41
C PRO A 97 10.53 -3.49 -10.18
N THR A 98 10.62 -3.58 -11.51
CA THR A 98 11.20 -2.53 -12.34
C THR A 98 10.33 -1.28 -12.37
N GLN A 99 9.00 -1.46 -12.41
CA GLN A 99 8.04 -0.35 -12.35
C GLN A 99 8.00 0.30 -10.97
N LEU A 100 8.20 -0.47 -9.89
CA LEU A 100 8.29 0.07 -8.54
C LEU A 100 9.51 0.99 -8.38
N ALA A 101 10.66 0.60 -8.93
CA ALA A 101 11.91 1.38 -8.86
C ALA A 101 11.89 2.64 -9.75
N ASP A 102 11.15 2.64 -10.87
CA ASP A 102 11.18 3.70 -11.87
C ASP A 102 10.51 5.00 -11.41
N GLU A 103 11.30 6.01 -11.03
CA GLU A 103 10.81 7.32 -10.57
C GLU A 103 9.95 8.08 -11.59
N SER A 104 10.04 7.76 -12.88
CA SER A 104 9.23 8.39 -13.92
C SER A 104 7.77 7.91 -13.95
N LEU A 105 7.50 6.72 -13.39
CA LEU A 105 6.16 6.13 -13.33
C LEU A 105 5.46 6.52 -12.01
N PRO A 106 4.35 7.29 -12.05
CA PRO A 106 3.63 7.63 -10.83
C PRO A 106 2.95 6.39 -10.22
N LEU A 107 3.34 6.00 -8.99
CA LEU A 107 2.74 4.84 -8.31
C LEU A 107 1.23 5.00 -8.06
N THR A 108 0.71 6.23 -8.06
CA THR A 108 -0.74 6.47 -7.99
C THR A 108 -1.49 5.93 -9.21
N ALA A 109 -0.86 5.89 -10.39
CA ALA A 109 -1.45 5.30 -11.58
C ALA A 109 -1.54 3.78 -11.47
N LEU A 110 -0.49 3.13 -10.96
CA LEU A 110 -0.50 1.69 -10.64
C LEU A 110 -1.59 1.35 -9.62
N ALA A 111 -1.69 2.12 -8.53
CA ALA A 111 -2.74 1.95 -7.53
C ALA A 111 -4.16 2.15 -8.09
N ALA A 112 -4.34 3.09 -9.03
CA ALA A 112 -5.62 3.30 -9.71
C ALA A 112 -5.98 2.14 -10.65
N ALA A 113 -5.00 1.60 -11.38
CA ALA A 113 -5.20 0.46 -12.28
C ALA A 113 -5.66 -0.79 -11.53
N VAL A 114 -5.10 -1.06 -10.35
CA VAL A 114 -5.51 -2.21 -9.52
C VAL A 114 -6.94 -2.04 -8.97
N LYS A 115 -7.37 -0.80 -8.67
CA LYS A 115 -8.73 -0.50 -8.20
C LYS A 115 -9.81 -0.57 -9.28
N ALA A 116 -9.45 -0.44 -10.55
CA ALA A 116 -10.41 -0.53 -11.64
C ALA A 116 -10.75 -2.01 -11.87
N PRO A 117 -11.94 -2.51 -11.52
CA PRO A 117 -12.31 -3.88 -11.86
C PRO A 117 -12.27 -4.02 -13.38
N THR A 118 -11.68 -5.10 -13.88
CA THR A 118 -11.79 -5.52 -15.28
C THR A 118 -13.26 -5.49 -15.67
N ARG A 119 -13.63 -4.47 -16.44
CA ARG A 119 -14.99 -4.28 -16.93
C ARG A 119 -15.23 -5.41 -17.92
N ALA A 120 -15.87 -6.49 -17.47
CA ALA A 120 -16.28 -7.60 -18.33
C ALA A 120 -17.11 -7.01 -19.48
N THR A 121 -16.54 -7.04 -20.69
CA THR A 121 -17.28 -6.81 -21.91
C THR A 121 -18.21 -8.00 -22.11
N SER A 122 -19.48 -7.86 -21.76
CA SER A 122 -20.50 -8.82 -22.18
C SER A 122 -20.55 -8.82 -23.71
N PRO A 123 -20.36 -9.96 -24.38
CA PRO A 123 -20.59 -10.03 -25.81
C PRO A 123 -22.08 -9.88 -26.09
N THR A 124 -22.37 -8.99 -27.03
CA THR A 124 -23.66 -8.80 -27.69
C THR A 124 -24.34 -10.13 -27.99
N SER A 125 -25.57 -10.30 -27.52
CA SER A 125 -26.49 -11.30 -28.08
C SER A 125 -27.51 -10.56 -28.96
N LEU A 126 -27.66 -11.08 -30.17
CA LEU A 126 -28.51 -10.62 -31.28
C LEU A 126 -30.00 -10.62 -30.94
#